data_AF-A0A7X7G042-F1
#
_entry.id   AF-A0A7X7G042-F1
#
_cell.length_a   1.000
_cell.length_b   1.000
_cell.length_c   1.000
_cell.angle_alpha   90.00
_cell.angle_beta   90.00
_cell.angle_gamma   90.00
#
_symmetry.space_group_name_H-M   'P 1'
#
loop_
_entity.id
_entity.type
_entity.pdbx_description
1 polymer ?
#
loop_
_entity_poly.entity_id
_entity_poly.type
_entity_poly.pdbx_seq_one_letter_code
_entity_poly.pdbx_strand_id
1 'polypeptide(L)'
;MIRSILSGKNILFAVLLVLTLSVNIVRLWGLDKVPGGGGLQIDEQTFGVYLACLAEGTPPMGEKQFPFFERYSSDGSPTPPTYLYPGMLWAKIFGFSPAALRALTVFSFLLALWGMFLIGSRLYGRAGGMWVLLAGSLSPWTWVLCRIAWESFFMLPFFVWGLFFCLKGKRTLDLIIAGVFLSAAAYSYPPARLQVPLFLIVMVAYGYGRMGWRFRHVLALGFSFFLASIPLLTLYLTTNYMSARFSQIG
;
A
#
# COMPACT_ATOMS: atom_id res chain seq x y z
N MET A 1 37.99 -17.57 5.84
CA MET A 1 36.77 -17.02 5.19
C MET A 1 35.61 -18.02 5.16
N ILE A 2 35.80 -19.26 4.69
CA ILE A 2 34.72 -20.27 4.56
C ILE A 2 34.11 -20.71 5.92
N ARG A 3 34.91 -20.84 6.99
CA ARG A 3 34.40 -21.22 8.32
C ARG A 3 33.48 -20.20 8.99
N SER A 4 33.59 -18.92 8.62
CA SER A 4 32.67 -17.85 9.10
C SER A 4 31.32 -17.93 8.39
N ILE A 5 31.29 -18.40 7.14
CA ILE A 5 30.06 -18.59 6.35
C ILE A 5 29.25 -19.78 6.87
N LEU A 6 29.91 -20.77 7.50
CA LEU A 6 29.30 -22.00 8.02
C LEU A 6 28.83 -21.92 9.48
N SER A 7 28.59 -20.72 10.03
CA SER A 7 27.86 -20.65 11.30
C SER A 7 26.39 -21.05 11.06
N GLY A 8 25.80 -21.84 11.95
CA GLY A 8 24.41 -22.31 11.79
C GLY A 8 23.40 -21.16 11.60
N LYS A 9 23.69 -19.97 12.14
CA LYS A 9 22.89 -18.76 11.95
C LYS A 9 22.99 -18.18 10.52
N ASN A 10 24.18 -18.25 9.90
CA ASN A 10 24.38 -17.77 8.53
C ASN A 10 23.73 -18.72 7.51
N ILE A 11 23.80 -20.03 7.76
CA ILE A 11 23.12 -21.04 6.93
C ILE A 11 21.60 -20.86 7.02
N LEU A 12 21.04 -20.75 8.24
CA LEU A 12 19.61 -20.52 8.42
C LEU A 12 19.14 -19.24 7.70
N PHE A 13 19.89 -18.15 7.83
CA PHE A 13 19.57 -16.90 7.13
C PHE A 13 19.55 -17.09 5.61
N ALA A 14 20.56 -17.76 5.05
CA ALA A 14 20.63 -18.03 3.62
C ALA A 14 19.45 -18.89 3.14
N VAL A 15 19.08 -19.93 3.90
CA VAL A 15 17.92 -20.79 3.60
C VAL A 15 16.63 -19.98 3.60
N LEU A 16 16.38 -19.17 4.64
CA LEU A 16 15.18 -18.32 4.73
C LEU A 16 15.11 -17.32 3.57
N LEU A 17 16.24 -16.74 3.19
CA LEU A 17 16.33 -15.83 2.06
C LEU A 17 16.00 -16.53 0.74
N VAL A 18 16.61 -17.69 0.47
CA VAL A 18 16.36 -18.46 -0.76
C VAL A 18 14.90 -18.89 -0.85
N LEU A 19 14.31 -19.39 0.24
CA LEU A 19 12.89 -19.76 0.28
C LEU A 19 11.99 -18.56 -0.03
N THR A 20 12.23 -17.43 0.63
CA THR A 20 11.48 -16.19 0.42
C THR A 20 11.57 -15.72 -1.03
N LEU A 21 12.77 -15.68 -1.60
CA LEU A 21 12.99 -15.27 -2.98
C LEU A 21 12.27 -16.22 -3.95
N SER A 22 12.38 -17.53 -3.73
CA SER A 22 11.73 -18.55 -4.57
C SER A 22 10.22 -18.36 -4.61
N VAL A 23 9.58 -18.18 -3.44
CA VAL A 23 8.13 -17.96 -3.33
C VAL A 23 7.71 -16.69 -4.07
N ASN A 24 8.45 -15.59 -3.93
CA ASN A 24 8.09 -14.33 -4.58
C ASN A 24 8.40 -14.31 -6.08
N ILE A 25 9.37 -15.08 -6.57
CA ILE A 25 9.59 -15.29 -8.00
C ILE A 25 8.42 -16.07 -8.61
N VAL A 26 7.97 -17.16 -7.95
CA VAL A 26 6.81 -17.95 -8.42
C VAL A 26 5.53 -17.12 -8.45
N ARG A 27 5.41 -16.10 -7.59
CA ARG A 27 4.27 -15.18 -7.58
C ARG A 27 4.11 -14.38 -8.88
N LEU A 28 5.22 -14.09 -9.56
CA LEU A 28 5.24 -13.41 -10.86
C LEU A 28 4.89 -14.34 -12.03
N TRP A 29 4.87 -15.65 -11.79
CA TRP A 29 4.55 -16.63 -12.82
C TRP A 29 3.04 -16.68 -13.10
N GLY A 30 2.68 -16.62 -14.39
CA GLY A 30 1.29 -16.76 -14.86
C GLY A 30 0.38 -15.60 -14.49
N LEU A 31 0.92 -14.38 -14.32
CA LEU A 31 0.10 -13.18 -14.06
C LEU A 31 -0.82 -12.83 -15.24
N ASP A 32 -0.43 -13.18 -16.46
CA ASP A 32 -1.29 -13.09 -17.64
C ASP A 32 -2.49 -14.03 -17.53
N LYS A 33 -2.30 -15.25 -17.03
CA LYS A 33 -3.31 -16.32 -17.06
C LYS A 33 -4.20 -16.39 -15.82
N VAL A 34 -3.72 -15.97 -14.66
CA VAL A 34 -4.41 -16.18 -13.37
C VAL A 34 -4.55 -14.86 -12.61
N PRO A 35 -5.77 -14.50 -12.15
CA PRO A 35 -7.03 -15.26 -12.27
C PRO A 35 -7.72 -15.10 -13.65
N GLY A 36 -8.67 -15.98 -13.97
CA GLY A 36 -9.61 -15.76 -15.07
C GLY A 36 -9.16 -16.15 -16.50
N GLY A 37 -8.10 -16.96 -16.65
CA GLY A 37 -7.74 -17.58 -17.93
C GLY A 37 -7.15 -16.64 -18.99
N GLY A 38 -6.64 -15.47 -18.61
CA GLY A 38 -6.14 -14.46 -19.56
C GLY A 38 -6.88 -13.12 -19.48
N GLY A 39 -8.14 -13.15 -19.04
CA GLY A 39 -8.99 -11.97 -18.97
C GLY A 39 -8.72 -11.09 -17.75
N LEU A 40 -9.02 -9.80 -17.88
CA LEU A 40 -9.11 -8.86 -16.77
C LEU A 40 -10.46 -9.01 -16.08
N GLN A 41 -10.47 -8.96 -14.75
CA GLN A 41 -11.70 -8.80 -13.98
C GLN A 41 -12.31 -7.41 -14.20
N ILE A 42 -13.59 -7.25 -13.90
CA ILE A 42 -14.32 -5.99 -14.15
C ILE A 42 -13.61 -4.78 -13.52
N ASP A 43 -13.12 -4.90 -12.29
CA ASP A 43 -12.36 -3.84 -11.62
C ASP A 43 -11.05 -3.54 -12.35
N GLU A 44 -10.31 -4.58 -12.74
CA GLU A 44 -9.05 -4.43 -13.47
C GLU A 44 -9.25 -3.79 -14.85
N GLN A 45 -10.37 -4.08 -15.52
CA GLN A 45 -10.74 -3.44 -16.80
C GLN A 45 -11.02 -1.96 -16.60
N THR A 46 -11.85 -1.61 -15.62
CA THR A 46 -12.19 -0.22 -15.29
C THR A 46 -10.93 0.59 -15.00
N PHE A 47 -10.06 0.09 -14.11
CA PHE A 47 -8.81 0.77 -13.81
C PHE A 47 -7.84 0.76 -14.98
N GLY A 48 -7.76 -0.31 -15.77
CA GLY A 48 -6.95 -0.36 -16.98
C GLY A 48 -7.31 0.75 -17.97
N VAL A 49 -8.61 0.99 -18.17
CA VAL A 49 -9.11 2.11 -19.00
C VAL A 49 -8.72 3.46 -18.39
N TYR A 50 -8.82 3.61 -17.07
CA TYR A 50 -8.49 4.88 -16.41
C TYR A 50 -7.02 5.23 -16.58
N LEU A 51 -6.14 4.25 -16.38
CA LEU A 51 -4.72 4.41 -16.60
C LEU A 51 -4.41 4.75 -18.06
N ALA A 52 -5.13 4.17 -19.03
CA ALA A 52 -4.95 4.44 -20.45
C ALA A 52 -5.36 5.88 -20.83
N CYS A 53 -6.55 6.31 -20.41
CA CYS A 53 -7.00 7.70 -20.62
C CYS A 53 -6.01 8.69 -20.00
N LEU A 54 -5.62 8.46 -18.74
CA LEU A 54 -4.67 9.32 -18.04
C LEU A 54 -3.31 9.34 -18.72
N ALA A 55 -2.86 8.21 -19.27
CA ALA A 55 -1.62 8.13 -20.02
C ALA A 55 -1.64 8.96 -21.32
N GLU A 56 -2.79 9.05 -21.97
CA GLU A 56 -3.05 9.88 -23.15
C GLU A 56 -3.33 11.36 -22.81
N GLY A 57 -3.39 11.70 -21.51
CA GLY A 57 -3.72 13.05 -21.05
C GLY A 57 -5.20 13.40 -21.16
N THR A 58 -6.05 12.38 -21.32
CA THR A 58 -7.50 12.54 -21.33
C THR A 58 -8.09 12.16 -19.98
N PRO A 59 -9.18 12.81 -19.55
CA PRO A 59 -9.86 12.38 -18.35
C PRO A 59 -10.56 11.04 -18.60
N PRO A 60 -10.47 10.08 -17.67
CA PRO A 60 -11.23 8.85 -17.77
C PRO A 60 -12.73 9.13 -17.82
N MET A 61 -13.44 8.40 -18.69
CA MET A 61 -14.90 8.42 -18.80
C MET A 61 -15.55 9.82 -18.96
N GLY A 62 -14.85 10.78 -19.56
CA GLY A 62 -15.41 12.09 -19.92
C GLY A 62 -15.56 13.08 -18.76
N GLU A 63 -14.87 12.84 -17.64
CA GLU A 63 -14.89 13.75 -16.51
C GLU A 63 -14.17 15.08 -16.80
N LYS A 64 -14.69 16.20 -16.29
CA LYS A 64 -14.09 17.53 -16.56
C LYS A 64 -13.01 17.95 -15.56
N GLN A 65 -12.66 17.15 -14.55
CA GLN A 65 -11.79 17.60 -13.45
C GLN A 65 -10.71 16.57 -13.06
N PHE A 66 -9.45 17.02 -13.07
CA PHE A 66 -8.27 16.44 -12.40
C PHE A 66 -7.73 17.50 -11.40
N PRO A 67 -7.12 17.14 -10.23
CA PRO A 67 -5.87 16.37 -10.20
C PRO A 67 -5.67 15.43 -8.98
N PHE A 68 -6.68 15.11 -8.18
CA PHE A 68 -6.46 14.28 -6.97
C PHE A 68 -7.46 13.14 -6.78
N PHE A 69 -8.62 13.19 -7.42
CA PHE A 69 -9.64 12.16 -7.33
C PHE A 69 -10.40 12.12 -8.63
N GLU A 70 -10.51 10.95 -9.23
CA GLU A 70 -11.51 10.68 -10.27
C GLU A 70 -12.87 10.59 -9.59
N ARG A 71 -13.87 11.29 -10.10
CA ARG A 71 -15.12 11.55 -9.39
C ARG A 71 -16.09 10.37 -9.46
N TYR A 72 -15.90 9.43 -10.38
CA TYR A 72 -16.77 8.28 -10.57
C TYR A 72 -16.00 7.07 -11.14
N SER A 73 -15.74 6.07 -10.30
CA SER A 73 -15.73 4.69 -10.76
C SER A 73 -17.18 4.21 -10.98
N SER A 74 -17.35 3.14 -11.75
CA SER A 74 -18.65 2.45 -11.89
C SER A 74 -19.25 1.95 -10.57
N ASP A 75 -18.44 1.83 -9.50
CA ASP A 75 -18.87 1.45 -8.15
C ASP A 75 -19.15 2.67 -7.23
N GLY A 76 -19.07 3.88 -7.80
CA GLY A 76 -19.29 5.14 -7.12
C GLY A 76 -18.19 5.51 -6.13
N SER A 77 -16.97 4.96 -6.23
CA SER A 77 -15.78 5.31 -5.41
C SER A 77 -14.73 6.07 -6.21
N PRO A 78 -14.17 7.17 -5.70
CA PRO A 78 -13.05 7.80 -6.36
C PRO A 78 -11.86 6.85 -6.40
N THR A 79 -11.33 6.60 -7.59
CA THR A 79 -10.08 5.84 -7.73
C THR A 79 -8.98 6.59 -6.99
N PRO A 80 -8.22 5.93 -6.11
CA PRO A 80 -7.28 6.62 -5.26
C PRO A 80 -6.07 7.12 -6.08
N PRO A 81 -5.62 8.38 -5.88
CA PRO A 81 -4.48 8.93 -6.59
C PRO A 81 -3.17 8.17 -6.31
N THR A 82 -3.12 7.47 -5.18
CA THR A 82 -2.02 6.60 -4.78
C THR A 82 -1.85 5.38 -5.69
N TYR A 83 -2.89 5.01 -6.44
CA TYR A 83 -2.83 3.99 -7.48
C TYR A 83 -2.75 4.60 -8.89
N LEU A 84 -3.57 5.62 -9.20
CA LEU A 84 -3.68 6.21 -10.54
C LEU A 84 -2.33 6.69 -11.10
N TYR A 85 -1.63 7.53 -10.35
CA TYR A 85 -0.40 8.15 -10.87
C TYR A 85 0.76 7.16 -10.98
N PRO A 86 1.06 6.34 -9.95
CA PRO A 86 2.05 5.28 -10.11
C PRO A 86 1.65 4.27 -11.18
N GLY A 87 0.36 3.94 -11.29
CA GLY A 87 -0.17 3.01 -12.28
C GLY A 87 -0.05 3.52 -13.71
N MET A 88 -0.31 4.81 -13.94
CA MET A 88 -0.13 5.43 -15.26
C MET A 88 1.33 5.36 -15.67
N LEU A 89 2.26 5.73 -14.77
CA LEU A 89 3.69 5.66 -15.05
C LEU A 89 4.14 4.22 -15.32
N TRP A 90 3.66 3.28 -14.51
CA TRP A 90 3.94 1.86 -14.70
C TRP A 90 3.44 1.35 -16.05
N ALA A 91 2.19 1.64 -16.41
CA ALA A 91 1.60 1.19 -17.65
C ALA A 91 2.26 1.83 -18.90
N LYS A 92 2.76 3.07 -18.80
CA LYS A 92 3.59 3.67 -19.86
C LYS A 92 4.90 2.92 -20.10
N ILE A 93 5.50 2.35 -19.05
CA ILE A 93 6.78 1.65 -19.12
C ILE A 93 6.59 0.18 -19.53
N PHE A 94 5.60 -0.50 -18.95
CA PHE A 94 5.40 -1.96 -19.07
C PHE A 94 4.20 -2.37 -19.92
N GLY A 95 3.40 -1.40 -20.39
CA GLY A 95 2.20 -1.62 -21.19
C GLY A 95 0.92 -1.84 -20.36
N PHE A 96 -0.21 -2.00 -21.07
CA PHE A 96 -1.55 -2.15 -20.50
C PHE A 96 -2.04 -3.61 -20.49
N SER A 97 -1.11 -4.58 -20.49
CA SER A 97 -1.47 -6.01 -20.47
C SER A 97 -1.92 -6.45 -19.07
N PRO A 98 -2.70 -7.54 -18.95
CA PRO A 98 -3.03 -8.14 -17.65
C PRO A 98 -1.80 -8.42 -16.78
N ALA A 99 -0.72 -8.94 -17.37
CA ALA A 99 0.51 -9.20 -16.66
C ALA A 99 1.14 -7.91 -16.10
N ALA A 100 1.16 -6.83 -16.89
CA ALA A 100 1.72 -5.56 -16.47
C ALA A 100 0.92 -4.93 -15.32
N LEU A 101 -0.41 -4.89 -15.43
CA LEU A 101 -1.28 -4.33 -14.39
C LEU A 101 -1.21 -5.13 -13.08
N ARG A 102 -1.21 -6.45 -13.15
CA ARG A 102 -1.08 -7.31 -11.95
C ARG A 102 0.32 -7.25 -11.35
N ALA A 103 1.35 -7.09 -12.17
CA ALA A 103 2.72 -6.92 -11.70
C ALA A 103 2.90 -5.65 -10.86
N LEU A 104 2.11 -4.59 -11.11
CA LEU A 104 2.08 -3.39 -10.28
C LEU A 104 1.60 -3.70 -8.85
N THR A 105 0.55 -4.50 -8.69
CA THR A 105 0.07 -4.94 -7.37
C THR A 105 1.10 -5.83 -6.68
N VAL A 106 1.75 -6.75 -7.41
CA VAL A 106 2.86 -7.54 -6.86
C VAL A 106 4.01 -6.64 -6.41
N PHE A 107 4.37 -5.62 -7.19
CA PHE A 107 5.39 -4.67 -6.80
C PHE A 107 5.02 -3.92 -5.51
N SER A 108 3.79 -3.44 -5.41
CA SER A 108 3.23 -2.81 -4.22
C SER A 108 3.30 -3.74 -2.98
N PHE A 109 3.00 -5.03 -3.17
CA PHE A 109 3.17 -6.05 -2.14
C PHE A 109 4.63 -6.22 -1.68
N LEU A 110 5.58 -6.29 -2.63
CA LEU A 110 7.00 -6.47 -2.31
C LEU A 110 7.55 -5.28 -1.50
N LEU A 111 7.08 -4.07 -1.78
CA LEU A 111 7.40 -2.89 -0.96
C LEU A 111 6.89 -3.03 0.47
N ALA A 112 5.68 -3.58 0.65
CA ALA A 112 5.15 -3.85 1.97
C ALA A 112 5.94 -4.95 2.70
N LEU A 113 6.26 -6.05 2.02
CA LEU A 113 7.08 -7.14 2.58
C LEU A 113 8.44 -6.64 3.07
N TRP A 114 9.07 -5.74 2.31
CA TRP A 114 10.32 -5.13 2.74
C TRP A 114 10.14 -4.31 4.03
N GLY A 115 9.10 -3.48 4.12
CA GLY A 115 8.77 -2.76 5.35
C GLY A 115 8.49 -3.71 6.54
N MET A 116 7.78 -4.82 6.31
CA MET A 116 7.53 -5.84 7.33
C MET A 116 8.83 -6.50 7.82
N PHE A 117 9.76 -6.81 6.91
CA PHE A 117 11.10 -7.31 7.26
C PHE A 117 11.84 -6.33 8.19
N LEU A 118 11.80 -5.03 7.89
CA LEU A 118 12.46 -4.01 8.69
C LEU A 118 11.82 -3.86 10.08
N ILE A 119 10.48 -3.92 10.17
CA ILE A 119 9.76 -3.93 11.44
C ILE A 119 10.13 -5.17 12.26
N GLY A 120 10.04 -6.37 11.67
CA GLY A 120 10.41 -7.62 12.34
C GLY A 120 11.86 -7.62 12.79
N SER A 121 12.77 -7.10 11.96
CA SER A 121 14.19 -6.95 12.31
C SER A 121 14.42 -6.02 13.49
N ARG A 122 13.61 -4.97 13.60
CA ARG A 122 13.69 -4.01 14.70
C ARG A 122 13.16 -4.59 16.01
N LEU A 123 12.09 -5.38 15.96
CA LEU A 123 11.43 -5.92 17.14
C LEU A 123 12.11 -7.20 17.66
N TYR A 124 12.59 -8.05 16.76
CA TYR A 124 13.03 -9.42 17.07
C TYR A 124 14.43 -9.74 16.52
N GLY A 125 15.17 -8.73 16.06
CA GLY A 125 16.46 -8.90 15.42
C GLY A 125 16.35 -9.45 14.00
N ARG A 126 17.48 -9.49 13.28
CA ARG A 126 17.55 -9.84 11.85
C ARG A 126 16.91 -11.20 11.50
N ALA A 127 17.05 -12.20 12.38
CA ALA A 127 16.43 -13.51 12.19
C ALA A 127 14.89 -13.44 12.31
N GLY A 128 14.35 -12.72 13.29
CA GLY A 128 12.91 -12.50 13.42
C GLY A 128 12.34 -11.71 12.23
N GLY A 129 13.10 -10.76 11.68
CA GLY A 129 12.77 -10.11 10.41
C GLY A 129 12.61 -11.10 9.26
N MET A 130 13.53 -12.05 9.10
CA MET A 130 13.44 -13.09 8.06
C MET A 130 12.21 -13.99 8.24
N TRP A 131 11.87 -14.34 9.49
CA TRP A 131 10.65 -15.10 9.76
C TRP A 131 9.39 -14.32 9.39
N VAL A 132 9.33 -13.02 9.73
CA VAL A 132 8.22 -12.14 9.32
C VAL A 132 8.13 -12.05 7.80
N LEU A 133 9.27 -11.91 7.12
CA LEU A 133 9.33 -11.85 5.66
C LEU A 133 8.84 -13.14 4.99
N LEU A 134 9.27 -14.30 5.50
CA LEU A 134 8.81 -15.60 5.01
C LEU A 134 7.32 -15.82 5.27
N ALA A 135 6.85 -15.53 6.49
CA ALA A 135 5.43 -15.65 6.84
C ALA A 135 4.54 -14.75 5.98
N GLY A 136 4.95 -13.50 5.74
CA GLY A 136 4.27 -12.60 4.81
C GLY A 136 4.26 -13.15 3.39
N SER A 137 5.38 -13.71 2.92
CA SER A 137 5.50 -14.32 1.59
C SER A 137 4.64 -15.58 1.42
N LEU A 138 4.45 -16.37 2.47
CA LEU A 138 3.65 -17.60 2.42
C LEU A 138 2.16 -17.35 2.71
N SER A 139 1.77 -16.13 3.10
CA SER A 139 0.39 -15.83 3.44
C SER A 139 -0.55 -16.07 2.26
N PRO A 140 -1.55 -16.96 2.38
CA PRO A 140 -2.45 -17.32 1.28
C PRO A 140 -3.25 -16.11 0.81
N TRP A 141 -3.63 -15.23 1.74
CA TRP A 141 -4.36 -14.01 1.44
C TRP A 141 -3.54 -13.10 0.51
N THR A 142 -2.25 -12.92 0.81
CA THR A 142 -1.37 -12.11 -0.05
C THR A 142 -1.14 -12.75 -1.41
N TRP A 143 -1.18 -14.08 -1.51
CA TRP A 143 -0.98 -14.80 -2.77
C TRP A 143 -2.11 -14.55 -3.76
N VAL A 144 -3.34 -14.58 -3.28
CA VAL A 144 -4.52 -14.34 -4.12
C VAL A 144 -4.62 -12.85 -4.45
N LEU A 145 -4.53 -11.98 -3.45
CA LEU A 145 -4.81 -10.56 -3.64
C LEU A 145 -3.78 -9.83 -4.48
N CYS A 146 -2.51 -10.19 -4.41
CA CYS A 146 -1.49 -9.51 -5.21
C CYS A 146 -1.56 -9.86 -6.70
N ARG A 147 -2.34 -10.89 -7.08
CA ARG A 147 -2.51 -11.34 -8.47
C ARG A 147 -3.70 -10.66 -9.17
N ILE A 148 -4.41 -9.79 -8.47
CA ILE A 148 -5.48 -8.97 -9.02
C ILE A 148 -5.00 -7.52 -9.01
N ALA A 149 -5.22 -6.77 -10.08
CA ALA A 149 -4.87 -5.36 -10.20
C ALA A 149 -5.82 -4.45 -9.39
N TRP A 150 -5.90 -4.66 -8.07
CA TRP A 150 -6.70 -3.85 -7.14
C TRP A 150 -5.89 -2.69 -6.55
N GLU A 151 -6.41 -1.49 -6.77
CA GLU A 151 -5.98 -0.20 -6.21
C GLU A 151 -5.97 -0.22 -4.67
N SER A 152 -6.95 -0.89 -4.07
CA SER A 152 -7.08 -1.04 -2.62
C SER A 152 -5.84 -1.68 -1.96
N PHE A 153 -5.11 -2.51 -2.71
CA PHE A 153 -3.93 -3.20 -2.19
C PHE A 153 -2.74 -2.25 -1.95
N PHE A 154 -2.75 -1.05 -2.54
CA PHE A 154 -1.73 -0.01 -2.29
C PHE A 154 -1.77 0.53 -0.86
N MET A 155 -2.87 0.34 -0.14
CA MET A 155 -2.94 0.66 1.29
C MET A 155 -1.85 -0.06 2.09
N LEU A 156 -1.51 -1.30 1.72
CA LEU A 156 -0.61 -2.15 2.49
C LEU A 156 0.81 -1.59 2.62
N PRO A 157 1.55 -1.25 1.54
CA PRO A 157 2.88 -0.65 1.70
C PRO A 157 2.80 0.67 2.45
N PHE A 158 1.82 1.53 2.16
CA PHE A 158 1.72 2.81 2.85
C PHE A 158 1.51 2.66 4.36
N PHE A 159 0.64 1.74 4.77
CA PHE A 159 0.39 1.45 6.17
C PHE A 159 1.63 0.86 6.86
N VAL A 160 2.28 -0.13 6.24
CA VAL A 160 3.47 -0.79 6.80
C VAL A 160 4.62 0.19 6.96
N TRP A 161 4.90 1.02 5.96
CA TRP A 161 5.95 2.04 6.05
C TRP A 161 5.60 3.12 7.07
N GLY A 162 4.34 3.55 7.14
CA GLY A 162 3.84 4.43 8.20
C GLY A 162 4.11 3.88 9.60
N LEU A 163 3.75 2.62 9.84
CA LEU A 163 4.04 1.92 11.09
C LEU A 163 5.54 1.82 11.37
N PHE A 164 6.35 1.48 10.36
CA PHE A 164 7.81 1.40 10.50
C PHE A 164 8.39 2.73 11.00
N PHE A 165 7.98 3.85 10.40
CA PHE A 165 8.46 5.17 10.78
C PHE A 165 7.94 5.60 12.17
N CYS A 166 6.70 5.25 12.53
CA CYS A 166 6.21 5.39 13.92
C CYS A 166 7.13 4.63 14.89
N LEU A 167 7.39 3.34 14.66
CA LEU A 167 8.25 2.51 15.53
C LEU A 167 9.71 2.96 15.53
N LYS A 168 10.16 3.64 14.49
CA LYS A 168 11.47 4.28 14.42
C LYS A 168 11.54 5.57 15.25
N GLY A 169 10.40 6.26 15.39
CA GLY A 169 10.14 7.65 15.82
C GLY A 169 10.96 8.26 16.97
N LYS A 170 12.28 8.32 16.83
CA LYS A 170 13.18 9.08 17.71
C LYS A 170 13.37 10.53 17.23
N ARG A 171 13.09 10.80 15.95
CA ARG A 171 13.23 12.11 15.32
C ARG A 171 11.88 12.58 14.82
N THR A 172 11.60 13.87 14.94
CA THR A 172 10.38 14.50 14.42
C THR A 172 10.14 14.18 12.94
N LEU A 173 11.20 14.18 12.12
CA LEU A 173 11.12 13.84 10.70
C LEU A 173 10.56 12.43 10.46
N ASP A 174 10.92 11.44 11.29
CA ASP A 174 10.39 10.09 11.13
C ASP A 174 8.85 10.10 11.34
N LEU A 175 8.32 10.91 12.26
CA LEU A 175 6.87 11.03 12.51
C LEU A 175 6.14 11.83 11.43
N ILE A 176 6.80 12.84 10.85
CA ILE A 176 6.26 13.56 9.68
C ILE A 176 6.10 12.58 8.51
N ILE A 177 7.14 11.81 8.22
CA ILE A 177 7.09 10.79 7.17
C ILE A 177 6.00 9.77 7.48
N ALA A 178 5.90 9.29 8.73
CA ALA A 178 4.84 8.38 9.14
C ALA A 178 3.44 8.93 8.87
N GLY A 179 3.17 10.19 9.22
CA GLY A 179 1.86 10.82 8.99
C GLY A 179 1.49 10.91 7.52
N VAL A 180 2.45 11.26 6.65
CA VAL A 180 2.25 11.27 5.19
C VAL A 180 1.95 9.86 4.66
N PHE A 181 2.72 8.85 5.07
CA PHE A 181 2.48 7.46 4.66
C PHE A 181 1.12 6.93 5.16
N LEU A 182 0.75 7.21 6.40
CA LEU A 182 -0.55 6.81 6.96
C LEU A 182 -1.72 7.54 6.29
N SER A 183 -1.52 8.80 5.91
CA SER A 183 -2.50 9.52 5.09
C SER A 183 -2.67 8.84 3.73
N ALA A 184 -1.58 8.53 3.02
CA ALA A 184 -1.63 7.78 1.76
C ALA A 184 -2.32 6.40 1.88
N ALA A 185 -2.16 5.71 3.01
CA ALA A 185 -2.91 4.49 3.30
C ALA A 185 -4.43 4.75 3.36
N ALA A 186 -4.86 5.83 3.99
CA ALA A 186 -6.27 6.23 4.05
C ALA A 186 -6.84 6.69 2.69
N TYR A 187 -6.02 7.26 1.80
CA TYR A 187 -6.43 7.51 0.41
C TYR A 187 -6.71 6.21 -0.33
N SER A 188 -5.80 5.24 -0.16
CA SER A 188 -5.76 4.02 -0.99
C SER A 188 -6.92 3.07 -0.79
N TYR A 189 -7.58 3.09 0.38
CA TYR A 189 -8.64 2.12 0.67
C TYR A 189 -9.74 2.72 1.56
N PRO A 190 -11.04 2.66 1.18
CA PRO A 190 -12.11 3.27 1.97
C PRO A 190 -12.17 2.83 3.44
N PRO A 191 -12.07 1.54 3.79
CA PRO A 191 -12.01 1.12 5.20
C PRO A 191 -10.82 1.69 5.97
N ALA A 192 -9.69 1.97 5.29
CA ALA A 192 -8.51 2.55 5.93
C ALA A 192 -8.74 3.97 6.44
N ARG A 193 -9.75 4.69 5.91
CA ARG A 193 -10.14 6.03 6.37
C ARG A 193 -10.60 6.05 7.82
N LEU A 194 -11.15 4.93 8.30
CA LEU A 194 -11.49 4.73 9.72
C LEU A 194 -10.38 3.99 10.48
N GLN A 195 -9.79 2.96 9.88
CA GLN A 195 -8.77 2.15 10.55
C GLN A 195 -7.50 2.95 10.89
N VAL A 196 -7.06 3.85 10.01
CA VAL A 196 -5.84 4.64 10.23
C VAL A 196 -5.98 5.62 11.40
N PRO A 197 -7.06 6.42 11.54
CA PRO A 197 -7.28 7.23 12.73
C PRO A 197 -7.30 6.42 14.04
N LEU A 198 -7.96 5.26 14.06
CA LEU A 198 -7.96 4.38 15.24
C LEU A 198 -6.55 3.88 15.56
N PHE A 199 -5.80 3.48 14.53
CA PHE A 199 -4.40 3.09 14.67
C PHE A 199 -3.53 4.24 15.19
N LEU A 200 -3.74 5.48 14.75
CA LEU A 200 -3.02 6.66 15.23
C LEU A 200 -3.25 6.89 16.73
N ILE A 201 -4.47 6.71 17.22
CA ILE A 201 -4.79 6.82 18.65
C ILE A 201 -3.96 5.79 19.45
N VAL A 202 -3.96 4.53 19.00
CA VAL A 202 -3.16 3.46 19.63
C VAL A 202 -1.67 3.77 19.58
N MET A 203 -1.16 4.27 18.45
CA MET A 203 0.26 4.60 18.29
C MET A 203 0.68 5.80 19.13
N VAL A 204 -0.17 6.81 19.30
CA VAL A 204 0.12 7.94 20.19
C VAL A 204 0.19 7.47 21.64
N ALA A 205 -0.76 6.64 22.08
CA ALA A 205 -0.74 6.06 23.42
C ALA A 205 0.52 5.20 23.66
N TYR A 206 0.85 4.33 22.71
CA TYR A 206 2.07 3.52 22.76
C TYR A 206 3.34 4.38 22.73
N GLY A 207 3.37 5.41 21.89
CA GLY A 207 4.48 6.34 21.74
C GLY A 207 4.83 7.07 23.03
N TYR A 208 3.82 7.57 23.75
CA TYR A 208 4.00 8.16 25.08
C TYR A 208 4.43 7.12 26.11
N GLY A 209 3.71 6.00 26.21
CA GLY A 209 3.91 5.03 27.29
C GLY A 209 5.19 4.21 27.18
N ARG A 210 5.71 3.99 25.97
CA ARG A 210 6.81 3.04 25.72
C ARG A 210 7.97 3.61 24.91
N MET A 211 7.74 4.65 24.09
CA MET A 211 8.78 5.16 23.18
C MET A 211 9.37 6.52 23.57
N GLY A 212 8.86 7.14 24.64
CA GLY A 212 9.34 8.45 25.09
C GLY A 212 9.00 9.58 24.12
N TRP A 213 7.91 9.46 23.36
CA TRP A 213 7.44 10.55 22.51
C TRP A 213 7.08 11.76 23.36
N ARG A 214 7.65 12.91 23.01
CA ARG A 214 7.21 14.24 23.47
C ARG A 214 6.06 14.78 22.64
N PHE A 215 5.33 15.75 23.17
CA PHE A 215 4.22 16.44 22.50
C PHE A 215 4.53 16.89 21.05
N ARG A 216 5.73 17.42 20.80
CA ARG A 216 6.18 17.80 19.43
C ARG A 216 6.12 16.66 18.41
N HIS A 217 6.31 15.40 18.81
CA HIS A 217 6.26 14.26 17.91
C HIS A 217 4.82 13.89 17.55
N VAL A 218 3.92 13.99 18.53
CA VAL A 218 2.48 13.80 18.32
C VAL A 218 1.91 14.89 17.43
N LEU A 219 2.30 16.15 17.67
CA LEU A 219 1.97 17.26 16.78
C LEU A 219 2.50 17.00 15.37
N ALA A 220 3.75 16.57 15.22
CA ALA A 220 4.32 16.31 13.89
C ALA A 220 3.59 15.19 13.15
N LEU A 221 3.25 14.08 13.83
CA LEU A 221 2.49 12.97 13.27
C LEU A 221 1.07 13.41 12.87
N GLY A 222 0.34 14.03 13.81
CA GLY A 222 -1.02 14.49 13.59
C GLY A 222 -1.09 15.56 12.50
N PHE A 223 -0.28 16.61 12.59
CA PHE A 223 -0.28 17.70 11.63
C PHE A 223 0.06 17.21 10.21
N SER A 224 1.09 16.38 10.05
CA SER A 224 1.43 15.84 8.73
C SER A 224 0.35 14.92 8.17
N PHE A 225 -0.28 14.08 9.01
CA PHE A 225 -1.41 13.24 8.60
C PHE A 225 -2.62 14.09 8.16
N PHE A 226 -3.02 15.10 8.95
CA PHE A 226 -4.16 15.96 8.62
C PHE A 226 -3.89 16.81 7.39
N LEU A 227 -2.70 17.42 7.30
CA LEU A 227 -2.30 18.25 6.16
C LEU A 227 -2.29 17.43 4.86
N ALA A 228 -1.71 16.23 4.87
CA ALA A 228 -1.72 15.34 3.72
C ALA A 228 -3.12 14.81 3.38
N SER A 229 -4.02 14.74 4.37
CA SER A 229 -5.41 14.30 4.18
C SER A 229 -6.36 15.41 3.76
N ILE A 230 -5.91 16.68 3.62
CA ILE A 230 -6.79 17.80 3.22
C ILE A 230 -7.53 17.50 1.92
N PRO A 231 -6.89 17.08 0.81
CA PRO A 231 -7.62 16.74 -0.41
C PRO A 231 -8.72 15.70 -0.17
N LEU A 232 -8.42 14.62 0.56
CA LEU A 232 -9.41 13.60 0.92
C LEU A 232 -10.58 14.20 1.71
N LEU A 233 -10.30 15.01 2.73
CA LEU A 233 -11.35 15.65 3.53
C LEU A 233 -12.19 16.59 2.67
N THR A 234 -11.57 17.40 1.80
CA THR A 234 -12.30 18.30 0.90
C THR A 234 -13.23 17.54 -0.03
N LEU A 235 -12.80 16.39 -0.58
CA LEU A 235 -13.65 15.52 -1.39
C LEU A 235 -14.92 15.15 -0.62
N TYR A 236 -14.79 14.62 0.59
CA TYR A 236 -15.94 14.17 1.39
C TYR A 236 -16.84 15.31 1.89
N LEU A 237 -16.27 16.47 2.18
CA LEU A 237 -17.01 17.62 2.74
C LEU A 237 -17.69 18.48 1.66
N THR A 238 -17.13 18.55 0.45
CA THR A 238 -17.64 19.43 -0.61
C THR A 238 -18.51 18.71 -1.63
N THR A 239 -18.36 17.39 -1.75
CA THR A 239 -19.19 16.61 -2.65
C THR A 239 -20.36 16.00 -1.88
N ASN A 240 -21.54 15.95 -2.51
CA ASN A 240 -22.69 15.15 -2.07
C ASN A 240 -22.41 13.63 -2.17
N TYR A 241 -21.17 13.21 -2.00
CA TYR A 241 -20.72 11.83 -2.20
C TYR A 241 -21.36 10.87 -1.21
N MET A 242 -21.41 11.27 0.07
CA MET A 242 -22.07 10.47 1.10
C MET A 242 -23.57 10.38 0.83
N SER A 243 -24.22 11.50 0.50
CA SER A 243 -25.65 11.52 0.19
C SER A 243 -25.99 10.74 -1.09
N ALA A 244 -25.16 10.82 -2.14
CA ALA A 244 -25.32 10.07 -3.39
C ALA A 244 -25.17 8.55 -3.18
N ARG A 245 -24.29 8.12 -2.27
CA ARG A 245 -24.16 6.70 -1.89
C ARG A 245 -25.39 6.21 -1.14
N PHE A 246 -25.90 6.98 -0.19
CA PHE A 246 -27.11 6.59 0.55
C PHE A 246 -28.36 6.57 -0.33
N SER A 247 -28.44 7.43 -1.35
CA SER A 247 -29.57 7.43 -2.30
C SER A 247 -29.56 6.29 -3.32
N GLN A 248 -28.48 5.51 -3.43
CA GLN A 248 -28.46 4.30 -4.28
C GLN A 248 -29.03 3.06 -3.58
N ILE A 249 -29.26 3.14 -2.26
CA ILE A 249 -29.71 2.01 -1.42
C ILE A 249 -31.18 2.19 -0.99
N GLY A 250 -31.79 3.36 -1.28
CA GLY A 250 -33.21 3.65 -1.05
C GLY A 250 -33.96 3.80 -2.36
#